data_AF-A0A7X2LJP3-F1
#
_entry.id   AF-A0A7X2LJP3-F1
#
_cell.length_a   1.000
_cell.length_b   1.000
_cell.length_c   1.000
_cell.angle_alpha   90.00
_cell.angle_beta   90.00
_cell.angle_gamma   90.00
#
_symmetry.space_group_name_H-M   'P 1'
#
loop_
_entity.id
_entity.type
_entity.pdbx_description
1 polymer ?
#
loop_
_entity_poly.entity_id
_entity_poly.type
_entity_poly.pdbx_seq_one_letter_code
_entity_poly.pdbx_strand_id
1 'polypeptide(L)'
;MHTTHNTVAPVTADADPRPAFAPLQTTPIGPSTDPHHPLTDREARRLVNEVRTWARQFDAPDAKALVSAMNDMERLLSWVWTEIDESVLRLNLSATASTPERADSLRREAIGYLCRWNNRRPPNRG
;
A
#
# COMPACT_ATOMS: atom_id res chain seq x y z
N MET A 1 11.78 -28.66 -59.52
CA MET A 1 12.06 -28.17 -58.15
C MET A 1 12.13 -26.66 -58.21
N HIS A 2 11.13 -25.97 -57.66
CA HIS A 2 11.12 -24.50 -57.58
C HIS A 2 11.55 -24.10 -56.18
N THR A 3 12.65 -23.37 -56.08
CA THR A 3 13.17 -22.81 -54.83
C THR A 3 12.68 -21.38 -54.74
N THR A 4 11.68 -21.14 -53.91
CA THR A 4 11.15 -19.81 -53.64
C THR A 4 12.14 -19.07 -52.74
N HIS A 5 12.74 -18.00 -53.25
CA HIS A 5 13.55 -17.09 -52.44
C HIS A 5 12.63 -16.27 -51.52
N ASN A 6 12.69 -16.55 -50.21
CA ASN A 6 12.09 -15.67 -49.20
C ASN A 6 12.94 -14.41 -49.08
N THR A 7 12.53 -13.34 -49.75
CA THR A 7 13.05 -12.00 -49.53
C THR A 7 12.53 -11.49 -48.19
N VAL A 8 13.39 -11.48 -47.17
CA VAL A 8 13.11 -10.80 -45.90
C VAL A 8 13.29 -9.30 -46.13
N ALA A 9 12.20 -8.54 -45.97
CA ALA A 9 12.26 -7.08 -46.03
C ALA A 9 13.09 -6.54 -44.85
N PRO A 10 13.98 -5.55 -45.06
CA PRO A 10 14.74 -4.95 -43.98
C PRO A 10 13.80 -4.07 -43.16
N VAL A 11 13.51 -4.46 -41.92
CA VAL A 11 12.81 -3.62 -40.94
C VAL A 11 13.79 -2.56 -40.47
N THR A 12 13.85 -1.45 -41.20
CA THR A 12 14.40 -0.18 -40.70
C THR A 12 13.23 0.61 -40.13
N ALA A 13 12.81 0.22 -38.93
CA ALA A 13 12.04 1.11 -38.06
C ALA A 13 13.04 1.61 -37.01
N ASP A 14 13.56 2.80 -37.22
CA ASP A 14 14.05 3.64 -36.12
C ASP A 14 12.86 3.86 -35.19
N ALA A 15 12.65 2.91 -34.28
CA ALA A 15 11.77 3.11 -33.15
C ALA A 15 12.47 4.12 -32.24
N ASP A 16 11.79 5.21 -31.93
CA ASP A 16 12.25 6.18 -30.93
C ASP A 16 12.83 5.42 -29.71
N PRO A 17 13.96 5.90 -29.15
CA PRO A 17 14.59 5.23 -28.03
C PRO A 17 13.54 5.01 -26.94
N ARG A 18 13.38 3.74 -26.52
CA ARG A 18 12.46 3.38 -25.44
C ARG A 18 12.67 4.35 -24.28
N PRO A 19 11.61 4.95 -23.72
CA PRO A 19 11.76 5.82 -22.57
C PRO A 19 12.52 5.08 -21.47
N ALA A 20 13.55 5.72 -20.91
CA ALA A 20 14.31 5.13 -19.82
C ALA A 20 13.45 5.16 -18.56
N PHE A 21 12.94 4.00 -18.14
CA PHE A 21 12.18 3.84 -16.90
C PHE A 21 13.08 3.39 -15.76
N ALA A 22 12.94 4.01 -14.59
CA ALA A 22 13.56 3.49 -13.38
C ALA A 22 12.84 2.19 -12.95
N PRO A 23 13.58 1.10 -12.68
CA PRO A 23 12.98 -0.13 -12.18
C PRO A 23 12.32 0.12 -10.83
N LEU A 24 11.28 -0.65 -10.51
CA LEU A 24 10.66 -0.61 -9.19
C LEU A 24 11.71 -1.00 -8.16
N GLN A 25 11.99 -0.07 -7.24
CA GLN A 25 12.79 -0.38 -6.07
C GLN A 25 11.93 -1.26 -5.16
N THR A 26 12.31 -2.52 -5.00
CA THR A 26 11.71 -3.39 -3.99
C THR A 26 12.61 -3.34 -2.77
N THR A 27 12.51 -2.26 -1.99
CA THR A 27 13.29 -2.18 -0.76
C THR A 27 12.88 -3.35 0.14
N PRO A 28 13.81 -4.21 0.59
CA PRO A 28 13.46 -5.34 1.45
C PRO A 28 12.70 -4.88 2.70
N ILE A 29 11.65 -5.62 3.03
CA ILE A 29 10.86 -5.42 4.24
C ILE A 29 11.61 -6.15 5.36
N GLY A 30 12.27 -5.40 6.24
CA GLY A 30 13.13 -5.91 7.30
C GLY A 30 14.27 -6.88 6.86
N PRO A 31 15.15 -7.26 7.81
CA PRO A 31 16.11 -8.36 7.62
C PRO A 31 15.45 -9.75 7.77
N SER A 32 14.13 -9.79 8.00
CA SER A 32 13.45 -11.04 8.33
C SER A 32 13.21 -11.88 7.08
N THR A 33 13.79 -13.07 7.06
CA THR A 33 13.46 -14.13 6.09
C THR A 33 12.09 -14.76 6.38
N ASP A 34 11.39 -14.30 7.42
CA ASP A 34 10.06 -14.77 7.80
C ASP A 34 8.98 -14.07 6.94
N PRO A 35 8.24 -14.80 6.09
CA PRO A 35 7.12 -14.26 5.31
C PRO A 35 5.95 -13.77 6.18
N HIS A 36 5.95 -14.10 7.48
CA HIS A 36 4.95 -13.64 8.45
C HIS A 36 5.43 -12.47 9.32
N HIS A 37 6.61 -11.91 9.06
CA HIS A 37 7.07 -10.76 9.81
C HIS A 37 6.07 -9.59 9.66
N PRO A 38 5.54 -9.05 10.77
CA PRO A 38 4.57 -7.96 10.68
C PRO A 38 5.22 -6.73 10.04
N LEU A 39 4.59 -6.22 8.99
CA LEU A 39 4.97 -4.95 8.36
C LEU A 39 4.80 -3.82 9.38
N THR A 40 5.88 -3.06 9.61
CA THR A 40 5.75 -1.81 10.35
C THR A 40 5.00 -0.78 9.50
N ASP A 41 4.36 0.21 10.15
CA ASP A 41 3.71 1.33 9.45
C ASP A 41 4.68 2.00 8.45
N ARG A 42 5.91 2.25 8.90
CA ARG A 42 6.96 2.85 8.07
C ARG A 42 7.25 2.04 6.80
N GLU A 43 7.28 0.72 6.91
CA GLU A 43 7.53 -0.17 5.79
C GLU A 43 6.34 -0.22 4.83
N ALA A 44 5.12 -0.32 5.36
CA ALA A 44 3.90 -0.31 4.55
C ALA A 44 3.75 1.00 3.76
N ARG A 45 3.95 2.16 4.41
CA ARG A 45 3.89 3.48 3.75
C ARG A 45 5.00 3.63 2.70
N ARG A 46 6.20 3.12 2.97
CA ARG A 46 7.31 3.13 2.00
C ARG A 46 6.97 2.33 0.75
N LEU A 47 6.46 1.11 0.88
CA LEU A 47 6.09 0.26 -0.26
C LEU A 47 5.01 0.92 -1.13
N VAL A 48 3.97 1.46 -0.51
CA VAL A 48 2.91 2.20 -1.23
C VAL A 48 3.51 3.38 -1.99
N ASN A 49 4.48 4.08 -1.40
CA ASN A 49 5.14 5.20 -2.06
C ASN A 49 6.07 4.77 -3.21
N GLU A 50 6.81 3.66 -3.07
CA GLU A 50 7.67 3.09 -4.11
C GLU A 50 6.83 2.70 -5.34
N VAL A 51 5.74 1.94 -5.13
CA VAL A 51 4.84 1.52 -6.21
C VAL A 51 4.17 2.73 -6.87
N ARG A 52 3.70 3.69 -6.08
CA ARG A 52 3.09 4.92 -6.61
C ARG A 52 4.08 5.74 -7.45
N THR A 53 5.31 5.89 -6.96
CA THR A 53 6.36 6.64 -7.67
C THR A 53 6.74 5.94 -8.96
N TRP A 54 6.86 4.61 -8.92
CA TRP A 54 7.15 3.81 -10.10
C TRP A 54 6.03 3.90 -11.14
N ALA A 55 4.77 3.78 -10.73
CA ALA A 55 3.61 3.84 -11.62
C ALA A 55 3.46 5.20 -12.33
N ARG A 56 3.84 6.30 -11.67
CA ARG A 56 3.82 7.66 -12.25
C ARG A 56 4.73 7.85 -13.46
N GLN A 57 5.65 6.92 -13.70
CA GLN A 57 6.54 6.98 -14.87
C GLN A 57 5.82 6.63 -16.18
N PHE A 58 4.62 6.03 -16.12
CA PHE A 58 3.89 5.55 -17.29
C PHE A 58 2.65 6.41 -17.56
N ASP A 59 2.52 6.94 -18.78
CA ASP A 59 1.29 7.60 -19.23
C ASP A 59 0.31 6.58 -19.82
N ALA A 60 -0.15 5.65 -18.98
CA ALA A 60 -1.11 4.60 -19.34
C ALA A 60 -2.33 4.61 -18.39
N PRO A 61 -3.53 4.22 -18.86
CA PRO A 61 -4.72 4.13 -18.01
C PRO A 61 -4.50 3.25 -16.76
N ASP A 62 -3.86 2.09 -16.94
CA ASP A 62 -3.56 1.15 -15.84
C ASP A 62 -2.63 1.76 -14.79
N ALA A 63 -1.64 2.55 -15.24
CA ALA A 63 -0.73 3.24 -14.34
C ALA A 63 -1.45 4.32 -13.52
N LYS A 64 -2.39 5.06 -14.13
CA LYS A 64 -3.24 6.03 -13.42
C LYS A 64 -4.15 5.34 -12.41
N ALA A 65 -4.74 4.20 -12.78
CA ALA A 65 -5.55 3.39 -11.87
C ALA A 65 -4.73 2.86 -10.69
N LEU A 66 -3.50 2.38 -10.94
CA LEU A 66 -2.58 1.94 -9.89
C LEU A 66 -2.19 3.08 -8.95
N VAL A 67 -1.90 4.28 -9.45
CA VAL A 67 -1.63 5.46 -8.62
C VAL A 67 -2.84 5.79 -7.73
N SER A 68 -4.06 5.73 -8.27
CA SER A 68 -5.29 5.94 -7.48
C SER A 68 -5.41 4.90 -6.38
N ALA A 69 -5.23 3.62 -6.71
CA ALA A 69 -5.28 2.53 -5.74
C ALA A 69 -4.23 2.68 -4.63
N MET A 70 -3.01 3.15 -4.96
CA MET A 70 -1.97 3.43 -3.95
C MET A 70 -2.32 4.62 -3.05
N ASN A 71 -2.98 5.65 -3.57
CA ASN A 71 -3.48 6.76 -2.74
C ASN A 71 -4.59 6.29 -1.78
N ASP A 72 -5.49 5.44 -2.25
CA ASP A 72 -6.53 4.86 -1.40
C ASP A 72 -5.92 3.95 -0.33
N MET A 73 -4.90 3.16 -0.69
CA MET A 73 -4.15 2.34 0.26
C MET A 73 -3.43 3.18 1.32
N GLU A 74 -2.80 4.29 0.96
CA GLU A 74 -2.18 5.21 1.94
C GLU A 74 -3.20 5.79 2.91
N ARG A 75 -4.39 6.18 2.42
CA ARG A 75 -5.49 6.68 3.26
C ARG A 75 -5.99 5.61 4.22
N LEU A 76 -6.19 4.40 3.71
CA LEU A 76 -6.60 3.25 4.52
C LEU A 76 -5.56 2.97 5.62
N LEU A 77 -4.28 2.84 5.27
CA LEU A 77 -3.21 2.63 6.25
C LEU A 77 -3.19 3.72 7.32
N SER A 78 -3.25 4.99 6.92
CA SER A 78 -3.24 6.12 7.85
C SER A 78 -4.40 6.05 8.84
N TRP A 79 -5.61 5.72 8.37
CA TRP A 79 -6.78 5.59 9.24
C TRP A 79 -6.70 4.39 10.18
N VAL A 80 -6.25 3.25 9.68
CA VAL A 80 -6.15 2.02 10.48
C VAL A 80 -5.15 2.19 11.60
N TRP A 81 -3.97 2.72 11.30
CA TRP A 81 -2.96 3.00 12.31
C TRP A 81 -3.44 4.03 13.32
N THR A 82 -4.13 5.09 12.88
CA THR A 82 -4.76 6.05 13.80
C THR A 82 -5.74 5.36 14.75
N GLU A 83 -6.61 4.46 14.26
CA GLU A 83 -7.56 3.75 15.12
C GLU A 83 -6.86 2.80 16.10
N ILE A 84 -5.79 2.14 15.67
CA ILE A 84 -4.97 1.28 16.55
C ILE A 84 -4.28 2.12 17.62
N ASP A 85 -3.59 3.20 17.25
CA ASP A 85 -2.89 4.10 18.17
C ASP A 85 -3.84 4.70 19.20
N GLU A 86 -5.01 5.15 18.74
CA GLU A 86 -6.05 5.65 19.61
C GLU A 86 -6.52 4.58 20.60
N SER A 87 -6.73 3.33 20.15
CA SER A 87 -7.12 2.23 21.03
C SER A 87 -6.06 1.93 22.10
N VAL A 88 -4.77 1.88 21.71
CA VAL A 88 -3.64 1.63 22.61
C VAL A 88 -3.51 2.76 23.64
N LEU A 89 -3.66 4.02 23.19
CA LEU A 89 -3.64 5.17 24.08
C LEU A 89 -4.74 5.07 25.14
N ARG A 90 -5.98 4.71 24.77
CA ARG A 90 -7.09 4.60 25.73
C ARG A 90 -6.86 3.45 26.71
N LEU A 91 -6.31 2.32 26.25
CA LEU A 91 -5.93 1.22 27.13
C LEU A 91 -4.86 1.65 28.15
N ASN A 92 -3.81 2.35 27.70
CA ASN A 92 -2.76 2.88 28.58
C ASN A 92 -3.34 3.86 29.62
N LEU A 93 -4.20 4.79 29.20
CA LEU A 93 -4.87 5.73 30.11
C LEU A 93 -5.80 5.01 31.09
N SER A 94 -6.44 3.90 30.68
CA SER A 94 -7.30 3.12 31.57
C SER A 94 -6.52 2.44 32.69
N ALA A 95 -5.26 2.04 32.42
CA ALA A 95 -4.40 1.39 33.40
C ALA A 95 -3.97 2.35 34.52
N THR A 96 -3.91 3.65 34.24
CA THR A 96 -3.53 4.71 35.19
C THR A 96 -4.71 5.55 35.66
N ALA A 97 -5.95 5.13 35.40
CA ALA A 97 -7.14 5.92 35.73
C ALA A 97 -7.36 5.98 37.25
N SER A 98 -7.72 7.17 37.75
CA SER A 98 -7.91 7.41 39.18
C SER A 98 -9.20 6.80 39.74
N THR A 99 -10.17 6.43 38.90
CA THR A 99 -11.40 5.76 39.32
C THR A 99 -11.75 4.58 38.40
N PRO A 100 -12.46 3.56 38.92
CA PRO A 100 -12.93 2.43 38.13
C PRO A 100 -13.85 2.84 36.96
N GLU A 101 -14.75 3.81 37.18
CA GLU A 101 -15.69 4.27 36.15
C GLU A 101 -14.96 4.92 34.98
N ARG A 102 -13.89 5.67 35.28
CA ARG A 102 -13.05 6.28 34.25
C ARG A 102 -12.26 5.22 33.48
N ALA A 103 -11.73 4.21 34.17
CA ALA A 103 -11.05 3.09 33.52
C ALA A 103 -11.99 2.35 32.54
N ASP A 104 -13.23 2.09 32.95
CA ASP A 104 -14.21 1.38 32.12
C ASP A 104 -14.73 2.20 30.94
N SER A 105 -14.86 3.53 31.09
CA SER A 105 -15.14 4.42 29.96
C SER A 105 -14.03 4.33 28.90
N LEU A 106 -12.77 4.41 29.33
CA LEU A 106 -11.62 4.36 28.43
C LEU A 106 -11.48 3.01 27.75
N ARG A 107 -11.73 1.89 28.45
CA ARG A 107 -11.76 0.55 27.85
C ARG A 107 -12.84 0.45 26.77
N ARG A 108 -14.05 0.98 27.02
CA ARG A 108 -15.12 1.01 26.01
C ARG A 108 -14.75 1.85 24.79
N GLU A 109 -14.13 3.00 25.00
CA GLU A 109 -13.61 3.82 23.89
C GLU A 109 -12.57 3.06 23.07
N ALA A 110 -11.61 2.39 23.71
CA ALA A 110 -10.59 1.58 23.04
C ALA A 110 -11.21 0.47 22.18
N ILE A 111 -12.18 -0.27 22.73
CA ILE A 111 -12.95 -1.28 22.00
C ILE A 111 -13.69 -0.65 20.83
N GLY A 112 -14.25 0.55 20.99
CA GLY A 112 -14.92 1.28 19.91
C GLY A 112 -14.00 1.55 18.72
N TYR A 113 -12.74 1.94 18.95
CA TYR A 113 -11.74 2.09 17.88
C TYR A 113 -11.41 0.75 17.21
N LEU A 114 -11.19 -0.32 17.99
CA LEU A 114 -10.90 -1.66 17.44
C LEU A 114 -12.08 -2.25 16.65
N CYS A 115 -13.32 -2.02 17.09
CA CYS A 115 -14.52 -2.46 16.39
C CYS A 115 -14.73 -1.69 15.08
N ARG A 116 -14.38 -0.41 15.01
CA ARG A 116 -14.40 0.35 13.74
C ARG A 116 -13.45 -0.26 12.73
N TRP A 117 -12.26 -0.66 13.16
CA TRP A 117 -11.32 -1.40 12.32
C TRP A 117 -11.93 -2.72 11.81
N ASN A 118 -12.37 -3.59 12.72
CA ASN A 118 -12.79 -4.96 12.36
C ASN A 118 -14.05 -5.02 11.48
N ASN A 119 -14.93 -4.02 11.58
CA ASN A 119 -16.20 -3.98 10.83
C ASN A 119 -16.15 -3.10 9.57
N ARG A 120 -14.97 -2.64 9.15
CA ARG A 120 -14.85 -1.83 7.94
C ARG A 120 -15.23 -2.65 6.72
N ARG A 121 -16.25 -2.17 5.98
CA ARG A 121 -16.52 -2.63 4.62
C ARG A 121 -15.43 -2.08 3.70
N PRO A 122 -14.90 -2.87 2.76
CA PRO A 122 -14.01 -2.34 1.74
C PRO A 122 -14.73 -1.21 0.99
N PRO A 123 -14.02 -0.14 0.59
CA PRO A 123 -14.64 0.93 -0.18
C PRO A 123 -15.27 0.31 -1.43
N ASN A 124 -16.57 0.60 -1.64
CA ASN A 124 -17.25 0.21 -2.87
C ASN A 124 -16.46 0.76 -4.05
N ARG A 125 -15.95 -0.14 -4.91
CA ARG A 125 -15.47 0.23 -6.24
C ARG A 125 -16.69 0.65 -7.05
N GLY A 126 -17.01 1.94 -7.01
CA GLY A 126 -17.92 2.59 -7.96
C GLY A 126 -17.18 2.93 -9.24
#